data_AF-A0A1S0UG58-F1
#
_entry.id   AF-A0A1S0UG58-F1
#
_cell.length_a   1.000
_cell.length_b   1.000
_cell.length_c   1.000
_cell.angle_alpha   90.00
_cell.angle_beta   90.00
_cell.angle_gamma   90.00
#
_symmetry.space_group_name_H-M   'P 1'
#
loop_
_entity.id
_entity.type
_entity.pdbx_description
1 polymer ?
#
loop_
_entity_poly.entity_id
_entity_poly.type
_entity_poly.pdbx_seq_one_letter_code
_entity_poly.pdbx_strand_id
1 'polypeptide(L)'
;MNHILKTSHPHIIAFSHKFSTSYGHFAKAKNWKYLMQGASVPKIQAMNRNVSAINKQNFDYFLVLDFEATCEEGIKIMPHQEIIEFPVIQLSGKNLEEISRFHRYVKPTERPILTSFCTELTGIVQETVASQESLPEVLDAFDKWLINSNLINADHSMKSHFTFITCGDWDLGVLLPSEANYRNLKLPEQAF
;
A
#
# COMPACT_ATOMS: atom_id res chain seq x y z
N MET A 1 -12.88 -4.50 -27.49
CA MET A 1 -12.36 -5.72 -26.83
C MET A 1 -12.34 -5.44 -25.34
N ASN A 2 -13.21 -6.12 -24.60
CA ASN A 2 -13.54 -5.82 -23.21
C ASN A 2 -12.34 -6.10 -22.29
N HIS A 3 -11.97 -5.12 -21.48
CA HIS A 3 -11.06 -5.32 -20.36
C HIS A 3 -11.81 -6.11 -19.29
N ILE A 4 -11.43 -7.38 -19.13
CA ILE A 4 -11.96 -8.28 -18.13
C ILE A 4 -11.38 -7.87 -16.78
N LEU A 5 -12.23 -7.34 -15.90
CA LEU A 5 -12.05 -7.39 -14.45
C LEU A 5 -11.88 -8.87 -14.09
N LYS A 6 -10.66 -9.29 -13.76
CA LYS A 6 -10.48 -10.59 -13.10
C LYS A 6 -10.93 -10.38 -11.66
N THR A 7 -11.99 -11.08 -11.31
CA THR A 7 -12.62 -11.03 -9.99
C THR A 7 -11.67 -11.60 -8.93
N SER A 8 -10.94 -10.72 -8.24
CA SER A 8 -10.70 -10.88 -6.81
C SER A 8 -11.97 -10.42 -6.06
N HIS A 9 -12.10 -10.83 -4.81
CA HIS A 9 -13.31 -10.77 -3.98
C HIS A 9 -14.01 -9.38 -3.96
N PRO A 10 -15.31 -9.30 -3.61
CA PRO A 10 -16.13 -8.09 -3.79
C PRO A 10 -15.62 -6.81 -3.09
N HIS A 11 -14.58 -6.90 -2.25
CA HIS A 11 -14.02 -5.82 -1.43
C HIS A 11 -12.57 -5.44 -1.75
N ILE A 12 -11.97 -6.03 -2.79
CA ILE A 12 -10.60 -5.72 -3.22
C ILE A 12 -10.60 -5.32 -4.69
N ILE A 13 -10.11 -4.11 -4.99
CA ILE A 13 -9.87 -3.67 -6.36
C ILE A 13 -8.35 -3.56 -6.55
N ALA A 14 -7.79 -4.54 -7.24
CA ALA A 14 -6.39 -4.53 -7.65
C ALA A 14 -6.25 -3.91 -9.04
N PHE A 15 -5.38 -2.91 -9.18
CA PHE A 15 -4.99 -2.38 -10.48
C PHE A 15 -3.78 -3.14 -11.02
N SER A 16 -4.00 -4.06 -11.96
CA SER A 16 -2.90 -4.69 -12.69
C SER A 16 -2.45 -3.80 -13.86
N HIS A 17 -1.34 -3.07 -13.68
CA HIS A 17 -0.57 -2.63 -14.83
C HIS A 17 0.31 -3.80 -15.29
N LYS A 18 0.12 -4.26 -16.54
CA LYS A 18 1.10 -5.13 -17.19
C LYS A 18 2.40 -4.34 -17.36
N PHE A 19 3.33 -4.49 -16.44
CA PHE A 19 4.72 -4.09 -16.69
C PHE A 19 5.30 -5.05 -17.73
N SER A 20 5.51 -4.51 -18.94
CA SER A 20 6.31 -5.17 -19.97
C SER A 20 7.72 -5.33 -19.44
N THR A 21 8.17 -6.58 -19.29
CA THR A 21 9.54 -6.94 -19.02
C THR A 21 10.43 -6.57 -20.22
N SER A 22 11.05 -5.40 -20.15
CA SER A 22 12.33 -5.19 -20.83
C SER A 22 13.26 -4.44 -19.90
N TYR A 23 14.21 -5.18 -19.34
CA TYR A 23 15.39 -4.66 -18.64
C TYR A 23 16.05 -3.55 -19.48
N GLY A 24 16.20 -2.37 -18.88
CA GLY A 24 16.96 -1.26 -19.41
C GLY A 24 17.87 -0.70 -18.31
N HIS A 25 19.17 -0.78 -18.52
CA HIS A 25 20.24 -0.30 -17.65
C HIS A 25 19.96 1.09 -17.05
N PHE A 26 20.00 1.22 -15.72
CA PHE A 26 20.13 2.52 -15.06
C PHE A 26 21.60 2.95 -15.10
N ALA A 27 21.96 3.73 -16.12
CA ALA A 27 23.20 4.48 -16.13
C ALA A 27 23.07 5.66 -15.13
N LYS A 28 23.92 5.67 -14.10
CA LYS A 28 24.16 6.82 -13.22
C LYS A 28 24.62 8.02 -14.07
N ALA A 29 23.82 9.06 -14.20
CA ALA A 29 24.24 10.35 -14.72
C ALA A 29 24.22 11.42 -13.61
N LYS A 30 25.43 11.84 -13.23
CA LYS A 30 25.72 12.97 -12.36
C LYS A 30 25.44 14.28 -13.10
N ASN A 31 25.08 15.30 -12.32
CA ASN A 31 25.21 16.74 -12.63
C ASN A 31 24.05 17.42 -13.40
N TRP A 32 23.09 17.95 -12.65
CA TRP A 32 21.90 18.71 -13.13
C TRP A 32 22.18 20.15 -13.61
N LYS A 33 23.45 20.56 -13.76
CA LYS A 33 23.84 21.98 -13.86
C LYS A 33 23.92 22.58 -15.27
N TYR A 34 23.40 21.92 -16.32
CA TYR A 34 23.63 22.36 -17.71
C TYR A 34 22.39 22.49 -18.61
N LEU A 35 21.19 22.72 -18.07
CA LEU A 35 19.99 23.04 -18.86
C LEU A 35 19.18 24.20 -18.24
N MET A 36 19.83 25.34 -17.99
CA MET A 36 19.13 26.59 -17.65
C MET A 36 19.71 27.76 -18.43
N GLN A 37 19.39 27.83 -19.73
CA GLN A 37 19.43 29.09 -20.47
C GLN A 37 18.21 29.20 -21.38
N GLY A 38 17.38 30.21 -21.11
CA GLY A 38 16.52 30.83 -22.12
C GLY A 38 15.18 30.15 -22.40
N ALA A 39 14.28 30.06 -21.42
CA ALA A 39 12.85 30.01 -21.70
C ALA A 39 12.07 30.70 -20.55
N SER A 40 11.31 31.73 -20.89
CA SER A 40 10.39 32.41 -19.99
C SER A 40 9.44 31.42 -19.33
N VAL A 41 9.47 31.32 -18.00
CA VAL A 41 8.55 30.50 -17.20
C VAL A 41 7.13 31.02 -17.42
N PRO A 42 6.20 30.26 -18.01
CA PRO A 42 4.80 30.63 -18.02
C PRO A 42 4.32 30.58 -16.56
N LYS A 43 3.72 31.66 -16.06
CA LYS A 43 2.96 31.64 -14.81
C LYS A 43 1.96 30.48 -14.92
N ILE A 44 2.12 29.46 -14.07
CA ILE A 44 1.11 28.41 -13.92
C ILE A 44 -0.16 29.11 -13.41
N GLN A 45 -1.06 29.44 -14.33
CA GLN A 45 -2.44 29.71 -13.97
C GLN A 45 -2.97 28.41 -13.38
N ALA A 46 -3.50 28.50 -12.17
CA ALA A 46 -4.26 27.43 -11.54
C ALA A 46 -5.31 26.94 -12.55
N MET A 47 -5.06 25.77 -13.14
CA MET A 47 -6.07 25.08 -13.93
C MET A 47 -7.19 24.76 -12.95
N ASN A 48 -8.28 25.50 -13.07
CA ASN A 48 -9.54 25.21 -12.44
C ASN A 48 -10.01 23.87 -13.04
N ARG A 49 -9.54 22.76 -12.47
CA ARG A 49 -10.01 21.43 -12.83
C ARG A 49 -11.43 21.37 -12.31
N ASN A 50 -12.39 21.66 -13.19
CA ASN A 50 -13.72 21.07 -13.08
C ASN A 50 -13.46 19.57 -12.96
N VAL A 51 -13.55 19.05 -11.73
CA VAL A 51 -13.51 17.62 -11.46
C VAL A 51 -14.74 17.08 -12.19
N SER A 52 -14.53 16.62 -13.42
CA SER A 52 -15.53 15.93 -14.21
C SER A 52 -16.16 14.88 -13.32
N ALA A 53 -17.50 14.94 -13.19
CA ALA A 53 -18.31 14.11 -12.31
C ALA A 53 -17.64 12.76 -12.05
N ILE A 54 -17.20 12.55 -10.79
CA ILE A 54 -16.66 11.25 -10.36
C ILE A 54 -17.67 10.20 -10.83
N ASN A 55 -17.20 9.26 -11.65
CA ASN A 55 -18.05 8.18 -12.15
C ASN A 55 -18.80 7.57 -10.99
N LYS A 56 -20.10 7.29 -11.17
CA LYS A 56 -20.96 6.76 -10.11
C LYS A 56 -20.34 5.48 -9.55
N GLN A 57 -19.93 5.53 -8.29
CA GLN A 57 -19.32 4.43 -7.53
C GLN A 57 -20.09 4.29 -6.20
N ASN A 58 -20.15 3.08 -5.64
CA ASN A 58 -21.04 2.75 -4.52
C ASN A 58 -20.34 2.65 -3.15
N PHE A 59 -19.06 3.03 -3.06
CA PHE A 59 -18.28 3.02 -1.83
C PHE A 59 -18.31 4.39 -1.17
N ASP A 60 -18.51 4.41 0.14
CA ASP A 60 -18.33 5.59 0.97
C ASP A 60 -16.85 5.96 1.11
N TYR A 61 -15.97 4.94 1.12
CA TYR A 61 -14.53 5.13 1.31
C TYR A 61 -13.68 4.18 0.44
N PHE A 62 -12.48 4.65 0.10
CA PHE A 62 -11.41 3.83 -0.47
C PHE A 62 -10.26 3.74 0.53
N LEU A 63 -9.73 2.53 0.77
CA LEU A 63 -8.58 2.31 1.64
C LEU A 63 -7.37 1.99 0.77
N VAL A 64 -6.49 2.98 0.57
CA VAL A 64 -5.27 2.80 -0.23
C VAL A 64 -4.19 2.20 0.65
N LEU A 65 -3.70 1.03 0.27
CA LEU A 65 -2.74 0.20 1.01
C LEU A 65 -1.53 -0.10 0.12
N ASP A 66 -0.35 -0.05 0.72
CA ASP A 66 0.93 -0.36 0.06
C ASP A 66 1.92 -0.89 1.12
N PHE A 67 2.06 -2.21 1.26
CA PHE A 67 2.96 -2.76 2.26
C PHE A 67 4.42 -2.64 1.82
N GLU A 68 5.30 -2.39 2.77
CA GLU A 68 6.72 -2.72 2.59
C GLU A 68 7.03 -4.04 3.30
N ALA A 69 7.95 -4.82 2.74
CA ALA A 69 8.34 -6.12 3.29
C ALA A 69 9.85 -6.34 3.30
N THR A 70 10.29 -7.28 4.15
CA THR A 70 11.66 -7.79 4.09
C THR A 70 11.97 -8.33 2.69
N CYS A 71 13.16 -8.02 2.18
CA CYS A 71 13.59 -8.49 0.86
C CYS A 71 15.11 -8.70 0.79
N GLU A 72 15.53 -9.48 -0.21
CA GLU A 72 16.92 -9.82 -0.50
C GLU A 72 17.17 -9.69 -2.01
N GLU A 73 18.37 -9.27 -2.40
CA GLU A 73 18.70 -9.05 -3.81
C GLU A 73 18.74 -10.38 -4.58
N GLY A 74 17.99 -10.45 -5.68
CA GLY A 74 18.04 -11.57 -6.62
C GLY A 74 17.43 -12.88 -6.12
N ILE A 75 16.90 -12.93 -4.90
CA ILE A 75 16.27 -14.13 -4.33
C ILE A 75 14.93 -13.80 -3.66
N LYS A 76 14.02 -14.78 -3.70
CA LYS A 76 12.79 -14.74 -2.92
C LYS A 76 13.07 -15.27 -1.52
N ILE A 77 12.73 -14.50 -0.49
CA ILE A 77 12.79 -14.95 0.90
C ILE A 77 11.75 -16.06 1.12
N MET A 78 12.20 -17.19 1.67
CA MET A 78 11.38 -18.37 1.97
C MET A 78 11.41 -18.68 3.47
N PRO A 79 10.31 -19.17 4.09
CA PRO A 79 9.06 -19.54 3.45
C PRO A 79 8.12 -18.36 3.15
N HIS A 80 8.38 -17.19 3.74
CA HIS A 80 7.58 -15.97 3.55
C HIS A 80 8.46 -14.72 3.71
N GLN A 81 7.99 -13.60 3.15
CA GLN A 81 8.48 -12.25 3.48
C GLN A 81 7.67 -11.72 4.68
N GLU A 82 8.25 -10.80 5.45
CA GLU A 82 7.61 -10.19 6.62
C GLU A 82 7.28 -8.73 6.31
N ILE A 83 6.05 -8.30 6.60
CA ILE A 83 5.64 -6.89 6.51
C ILE A 83 6.50 -6.08 7.50
N ILE A 84 7.04 -4.95 7.03
CA ILE A 84 7.86 -4.01 7.82
C ILE A 84 7.29 -2.59 7.83
N GLU A 85 6.32 -2.29 6.96
CA GLU A 85 5.52 -1.06 6.98
C GLU A 85 4.08 -1.36 6.58
N PHE A 86 3.13 -0.75 7.30
CA PHE A 86 1.69 -0.92 7.11
C PHE A 86 1.01 0.47 7.02
N PRO A 87 1.07 1.13 5.85
CA PRO A 87 0.36 2.38 5.60
C PRO A 87 -1.02 2.12 5.00
N VAL A 88 -2.06 2.77 5.52
CA VAL A 88 -3.40 2.82 4.90
C VAL A 88 -3.92 4.24 4.91
N ILE A 89 -4.34 4.74 3.74
CA ILE A 89 -5.00 6.03 3.61
C ILE A 89 -6.49 5.81 3.36
N GLN A 90 -7.34 6.40 4.21
CA GLN A 90 -8.79 6.42 4.00
C GLN A 90 -9.15 7.66 3.17
N LEU A 91 -9.64 7.44 1.95
CA LEU A 91 -10.13 8.48 1.06
C LEU A 91 -11.66 8.48 1.04
N SER A 92 -12.25 9.68 0.96
CA SER A 92 -13.69 9.84 0.75
C SER A 92 -14.09 9.42 -0.66
N GLY A 93 -15.07 8.53 -0.78
CA GLY A 93 -15.63 8.11 -2.06
C GLY A 93 -16.34 9.24 -2.83
N LYS A 94 -16.65 10.37 -2.16
CA LYS A 94 -17.35 11.51 -2.77
C LYS A 94 -16.44 12.48 -3.51
N ASN A 95 -15.22 12.69 -3.01
CA ASN A 95 -14.31 13.73 -3.49
C ASN A 95 -12.82 13.33 -3.49
N LEU A 96 -12.50 12.10 -3.06
CA LEU A 96 -11.14 11.56 -2.96
C LEU A 96 -10.22 12.33 -2.01
N GLU A 97 -10.79 13.13 -1.11
CA GLU A 97 -10.01 13.78 -0.04
C GLU A 97 -9.64 12.77 1.05
N GLU A 98 -8.44 12.92 1.60
CA GLU A 98 -7.97 12.12 2.73
C GLU A 98 -8.76 12.46 4.00
N ILE A 99 -9.42 11.45 4.56
CA ILE A 99 -10.22 11.53 5.78
C ILE A 99 -9.39 11.15 7.00
N SER A 100 -8.59 10.10 6.85
CA SER A 100 -7.71 9.62 7.92
C SER A 100 -6.60 8.74 7.35
N ARG A 101 -5.64 8.41 8.21
CA ARG A 101 -4.52 7.53 7.87
C ARG A 101 -4.19 6.61 9.04
N PHE A 102 -3.90 5.36 8.72
CA PHE A 102 -3.20 4.43 9.58
C PHE A 102 -1.77 4.29 9.06
N HIS A 103 -0.80 4.33 9.96
CA HIS A 103 0.60 4.13 9.60
C HIS A 103 1.33 3.49 10.78
N ARG A 104 1.96 2.35 10.52
CA ARG A 104 2.82 1.65 11.47
C ARG A 104 4.01 1.07 10.75
N TYR A 105 5.18 1.17 11.35
CA TYR A 105 6.26 0.25 11.06
C TYR A 105 6.05 -1.03 11.85
N VAL A 106 6.52 -2.15 11.30
CA VAL A 106 6.32 -3.48 11.87
C VAL A 106 7.67 -4.12 12.12
N LYS A 107 7.83 -4.73 13.29
CA LYS A 107 9.04 -5.45 13.64
C LYS A 107 9.02 -6.86 13.02
N PRO A 108 9.95 -7.19 12.10
CA PRO A 108 10.12 -8.57 11.66
C PRO A 108 10.70 -9.40 12.83
N THR A 109 10.22 -10.64 12.97
CA THR A 109 10.54 -11.53 14.09
C THR A 109 11.20 -12.83 13.67
N GLU A 110 11.05 -13.25 12.41
CA GLU A 110 11.77 -14.39 11.82
C GLU A 110 13.14 -13.93 11.29
N ARG A 111 13.17 -12.80 10.56
CA ARG A 111 14.39 -12.14 10.06
C ARG A 111 14.47 -10.72 10.58
N PRO A 112 14.86 -10.53 11.86
CA PRO A 112 14.82 -9.22 12.51
C PRO A 112 15.83 -8.21 11.95
N ILE A 113 16.79 -8.67 11.14
CA ILE A 113 17.84 -7.83 10.56
C ILE A 113 17.53 -7.57 9.09
N LEU A 114 17.27 -6.31 8.74
CA LEU A 114 17.05 -5.88 7.36
C LEU A 114 18.35 -5.98 6.56
N THR A 115 18.24 -6.43 5.32
CA THR A 115 19.37 -6.44 4.40
C THR A 115 19.64 -5.04 3.87
N SER A 116 20.88 -4.76 3.46
CA SER A 116 21.22 -3.47 2.82
C SER A 116 20.37 -3.20 1.58
N PHE A 117 20.10 -4.23 0.78
CA PHE A 117 19.22 -4.13 -0.38
C PHE A 117 17.81 -3.69 0.00
N CYS A 118 17.24 -4.28 1.06
CA CYS A 118 15.92 -3.91 1.55
C CYS A 118 15.89 -2.46 2.02
N THR A 119 16.87 -2.04 2.81
CA THR A 119 17.00 -0.65 3.27
C THR A 119 17.16 0.33 2.10
N GLU A 120 17.94 -0.03 1.07
CA GLU A 120 18.13 0.82 -0.11
C GLU A 120 16.86 0.94 -0.96
N LEU A 121 16.07 -0.13 -1.05
CA LEU A 121 14.85 -0.16 -1.85
C LEU A 121 13.68 0.59 -1.18
N THR A 122 13.48 0.37 0.13
CA THR A 122 12.33 0.92 0.87
C THR A 122 12.65 2.23 1.60
N GLY A 123 13.93 2.49 1.87
CA GLY A 123 14.37 3.59 2.72
C GLY A 123 14.23 3.34 4.23
N ILE A 124 13.73 2.17 4.63
CA ILE A 124 13.52 1.81 6.04
C ILE A 124 14.82 1.29 6.65
N VAL A 125 15.32 1.99 7.66
CA VAL A 125 16.54 1.59 8.40
C VAL A 125 16.22 0.65 9.56
N GLN A 126 17.23 -0.09 10.03
CA GLN A 126 17.07 -1.10 11.08
C GLN A 126 16.49 -0.52 12.37
N GLU A 127 16.92 0.68 12.74
CA GLU A 127 16.49 1.38 13.95
C GLU A 127 15.00 1.73 13.90
N THR A 128 14.44 1.93 12.70
CA THR A 128 13.02 2.21 12.50
C THR A 128 12.16 1.03 12.92
N VAL A 129 12.57 -0.21 12.62
CA VAL A 129 11.75 -1.43 12.85
C VAL A 129 12.10 -2.15 14.15
N ALA A 130 13.32 -1.99 14.69
CA ALA A 130 13.82 -2.81 15.79
C ALA A 130 12.99 -2.74 17.08
N SER A 131 12.38 -1.58 17.35
CA SER A 131 11.57 -1.30 18.55
C SER A 131 10.07 -1.19 18.27
N GLN A 132 9.61 -1.64 17.09
CA GLN A 132 8.20 -1.56 16.73
C GLN A 132 7.41 -2.76 17.24
N GLU A 133 6.09 -2.61 17.16
CA GLU A 133 5.11 -3.67 17.37
C GLU A 133 5.28 -4.78 16.32
N SER A 134 5.01 -6.02 16.70
CA SER A 134 4.95 -7.16 15.80
C SER A 134 3.69 -7.11 14.92
N LEU A 135 3.66 -7.86 13.82
CA LEU A 135 2.50 -7.87 12.92
C LEU A 135 1.16 -8.14 13.63
N PRO A 136 1.04 -9.13 14.57
CA PRO A 136 -0.22 -9.35 15.28
C PRO A 136 -0.69 -8.12 16.08
N GLU A 137 0.21 -7.44 16.77
CA GLU A 137 -0.10 -6.23 17.55
C GLU A 137 -0.53 -5.08 16.63
N VAL A 138 0.11 -4.95 15.47
CA VAL A 138 -0.25 -3.95 14.45
C VAL A 138 -1.61 -4.26 13.82
N LEU A 139 -1.94 -5.53 13.59
CA LEU A 139 -3.28 -5.94 13.12
C LEU A 139 -4.36 -5.61 14.15
N ASP A 140 -4.12 -5.85 15.44
CA ASP A 140 -5.02 -5.45 16.52
C ASP A 140 -5.21 -3.92 16.58
N ALA A 141 -4.13 -3.16 16.33
CA ALA A 141 -4.20 -1.70 16.24
C ALA A 141 -4.97 -1.24 14.99
N PHE A 142 -4.83 -1.96 13.87
CA PHE A 142 -5.56 -1.69 12.64
C PHE A 142 -7.06 -1.93 12.80
N ASP A 143 -7.47 -3.03 13.44
CA ASP A 143 -8.87 -3.30 13.76
C ASP A 143 -9.51 -2.19 14.59
N LYS A 144 -8.80 -1.70 15.62
CA LYS A 144 -9.23 -0.55 16.42
C LYS A 144 -9.35 0.71 15.57
N TRP A 145 -8.43 0.93 14.63
CA TRP A 145 -8.49 2.06 13.72
C TRP A 145 -9.69 1.98 12.78
N LEU A 146 -10.05 0.80 12.26
CA LEU A 146 -11.24 0.61 11.43
C LEU A 146 -12.53 0.98 12.18
N ILE A 147 -12.63 0.57 13.46
CA ILE A 147 -13.76 0.93 14.33
C ILE A 147 -13.82 2.45 14.55
N ASN A 148 -12.69 3.05 14.95
CA ASN A 148 -12.61 4.48 15.24
C ASN A 148 -12.83 5.36 13.99
N SER A 149 -12.52 4.84 12.81
CA SER A 149 -12.69 5.51 11.51
C SER A 149 -14.09 5.34 10.92
N ASN A 150 -15.05 4.79 11.69
CA ASN A 150 -16.43 4.52 11.28
C ASN A 150 -16.57 3.59 10.05
N LEU A 151 -15.58 2.74 9.80
CA LEU A 151 -15.62 1.76 8.71
C LEU A 151 -16.39 0.52 9.14
N ILE A 152 -16.13 0.04 10.36
CA ILE A 152 -16.77 -1.14 10.95
C ILE A 152 -17.32 -0.84 12.35
N ASN A 153 -18.25 -1.67 12.83
CA ASN A 153 -18.72 -1.65 14.21
C ASN A 153 -17.83 -2.50 15.13
N ALA A 154 -18.01 -2.39 16.44
CA ALA A 154 -17.24 -3.16 17.43
C ALA A 154 -17.47 -4.69 17.35
N ASP A 155 -18.56 -5.13 16.74
CA ASP A 155 -18.85 -6.54 16.44
C ASP A 155 -18.34 -6.98 15.05
N HIS A 156 -17.52 -6.14 14.41
CA HIS A 156 -16.93 -6.33 13.08
C HIS A 156 -17.95 -6.35 11.93
N SER A 157 -19.21 -5.96 12.18
CA SER A 157 -20.17 -5.71 11.10
C SER A 157 -19.82 -4.42 10.33
N MET A 158 -20.10 -4.41 9.03
CA MET A 158 -19.85 -3.22 8.19
C MET A 158 -20.72 -2.05 8.64
N LYS A 159 -20.09 -0.90 8.85
CA LYS A 159 -20.77 0.38 9.16
C LYS A 159 -20.85 1.28 7.93
N SER A 160 -19.85 1.20 7.06
CA SER A 160 -19.75 1.96 5.81
C SER A 160 -19.39 1.02 4.66
N HIS A 161 -19.69 1.40 3.42
CA HIS A 161 -19.27 0.67 2.23
C HIS A 161 -17.85 1.10 1.87
N PHE A 162 -16.86 0.20 1.95
CA PHE A 162 -15.50 0.52 1.54
C PHE A 162 -14.84 -0.66 0.81
N THR A 163 -13.70 -0.36 0.17
CA THR A 163 -12.89 -1.35 -0.53
C THR A 163 -11.41 -0.98 -0.38
N PHE A 164 -10.55 -1.99 -0.36
CA PHE A 164 -9.11 -1.78 -0.45
C PHE A 164 -8.67 -1.53 -1.89
N ILE A 165 -7.67 -0.66 -2.04
CA ILE A 165 -6.99 -0.33 -3.29
C ILE A 165 -5.50 -0.59 -3.08
N THR A 166 -4.92 -1.44 -3.94
CA THR A 166 -3.50 -1.81 -3.92
C THR A 166 -2.89 -1.71 -5.33
N CYS A 167 -1.56 -1.61 -5.41
CA CYS A 167 -0.84 -1.64 -6.69
C CYS A 167 -0.59 -3.08 -7.14
N GLY A 168 -1.66 -3.72 -7.62
CA GLY A 168 -1.64 -5.14 -8.00
C GLY A 168 -2.01 -6.07 -6.84
N ASP A 169 -1.86 -7.38 -7.05
CA ASP A 169 -2.35 -8.41 -6.12
C ASP A 169 -1.32 -8.79 -5.04
N TRP A 170 -0.14 -8.17 -5.02
CA TRP A 170 0.95 -8.66 -4.17
C TRP A 170 0.66 -8.45 -2.67
N ASP A 171 0.16 -7.29 -2.26
CA ASP A 171 -0.11 -6.96 -0.85
C ASP A 171 -1.10 -7.92 -0.18
N LEU A 172 -2.33 -7.95 -0.71
CA LEU A 172 -3.45 -8.70 -0.12
C LEU A 172 -3.62 -10.10 -0.72
N GLY A 173 -3.08 -10.35 -1.90
CA GLY A 173 -3.16 -11.66 -2.56
C GLY A 173 -1.96 -12.57 -2.27
N VAL A 174 -0.82 -12.03 -1.83
CA VAL A 174 0.41 -12.80 -1.60
C VAL A 174 1.03 -12.54 -0.24
N LEU A 175 1.42 -11.30 0.06
CA LEU A 175 2.25 -10.96 1.21
C LEU A 175 1.52 -11.24 2.53
N LEU A 176 0.41 -10.53 2.79
CA LEU A 176 -0.34 -10.66 4.04
C LEU A 176 -0.87 -12.10 4.26
N PRO A 177 -1.48 -12.78 3.26
CA PRO A 177 -1.90 -14.17 3.43
C PRO A 177 -0.73 -15.13 3.71
N SER A 178 0.42 -14.94 3.05
CA SER A 178 1.59 -15.82 3.24
C SER A 178 2.15 -15.70 4.65
N GLU A 179 2.30 -14.48 5.16
CA GLU A 179 2.81 -14.25 6.51
C GLU A 179 1.78 -14.68 7.57
N ALA A 180 0.50 -14.34 7.40
CA ALA A 180 -0.55 -14.75 8.31
C ALA A 180 -0.65 -16.28 8.41
N ASN A 181 -0.59 -16.99 7.28
CA ASN A 181 -0.59 -18.45 7.27
C ASN A 181 0.64 -19.03 7.99
N TYR A 182 1.83 -18.47 7.77
CA TYR A 182 3.03 -18.91 8.48
C TYR A 182 2.93 -18.71 10.00
N ARG A 183 2.35 -17.59 10.42
CA ARG A 183 2.20 -17.22 11.83
C ARG A 183 0.94 -17.79 12.50
N ASN A 184 0.11 -18.54 11.77
CA ASN A 184 -1.21 -19.01 12.22
C ASN A 184 -2.14 -17.87 12.69
N LEU A 185 -2.08 -16.71 12.02
CA LEU A 185 -2.97 -15.59 12.28
C LEU A 185 -4.30 -15.79 11.57
N LYS A 186 -5.39 -15.47 12.29
CA LYS A 186 -6.71 -15.40 11.69
C LYS A 186 -6.91 -14.02 11.11
N LEU A 187 -7.05 -13.98 9.80
CA LEU A 187 -7.41 -12.77 9.09
C LEU A 187 -8.92 -12.58 9.10
N PRO A 188 -9.44 -11.34 9.26
CA PRO A 188 -10.87 -11.08 9.21
C PRO A 188 -11.42 -11.39 7.80
N GLU A 189 -12.58 -12.04 7.72
CA GLU A 189 -13.26 -12.30 6.44
C GLU A 189 -13.54 -11.02 5.65
N GLN A 190 -13.63 -9.88 6.35
CA GLN A 190 -13.87 -8.56 5.77
C GLN A 190 -12.65 -7.96 5.06
N ALA A 191 -11.45 -8.49 5.31
CA ALA A 191 -10.22 -8.04 4.67
C ALA A 191 -9.93 -8.76 3.34
N PHE A 192 -10.74 -9.76 2.97
CA PHE A 192 -10.53 -10.60 1.78
C PHE A 192 -11.85 -10.88 1.06
#